data_AF-A0A4Q3AHD6-F1
#
_entry.id   AF-A0A4Q3AHD6-F1
#
_cell.length_a   1.000
_cell.length_b   1.000
_cell.length_c   1.000
_cell.angle_alpha   90.00
_cell.angle_beta   90.00
_cell.angle_gamma   90.00
#
_symmetry.space_group_name_H-M   'P 1'
#
loop_
_entity.id
_entity.type
_entity.pdbx_description
1 polymer ?
#
loop_
_entity_poly.entity_id
_entity_poly.type
_entity_poly.pdbx_seq_one_letter_code
_entity_poly.pdbx_strand_id
1 'polypeptide(L)'
;MKKHIGKLVNTDQRCVVVFMQIPGDDSHALIVSTDNLSARFEQALMEIVESAEGQSEAILAKVLNRRLLPDTGENVLVALHNAQLLRKVHIDQVIMMPQPNMPFSLRKIIEMMGGDSPSLSAEHPVIPDEKFNPHTQNNQALDSEQRLGIARNLLAEAELLDAEVRAKREKAFLFAPELDTKASVTRTSATRNKAMLRETAEPQTEAMARPKAAAKKPRTTKAAKNG
;
A
#
# COMPACT_ATOMS: atom_id res chain seq x y z
N MET A 1 -10.01 0.12 14.04
CA MET A 1 -8.62 0.62 14.24
C MET A 1 -8.48 0.92 15.71
N LYS A 2 -7.50 0.32 16.40
CA LYS A 2 -7.27 0.57 17.83
C LYS A 2 -6.10 1.53 17.98
N LYS A 3 -6.39 2.79 18.27
CA LYS A 3 -5.39 3.89 18.17
C LYS A 3 -4.31 3.87 19.25
N HIS A 4 -4.61 3.31 20.43
CA HIS A 4 -3.76 3.41 21.62
C HIS A 4 -2.93 2.15 21.92
N ILE A 5 -3.00 1.14 21.04
CA ILE A 5 -2.28 -0.12 21.23
C ILE A 5 -0.97 -0.09 20.45
N GLY A 6 0.10 -0.49 21.14
CA GLY A 6 1.42 -0.58 20.58
C GLY A 6 2.27 -1.67 21.23
N LYS A 7 3.55 -1.61 20.91
CA LYS A 7 4.60 -2.47 21.44
C LYS A 7 5.90 -1.68 21.61
N LEU A 8 6.73 -2.08 22.56
CA LEU A 8 8.07 -1.52 22.70
C LEU A 8 9.02 -2.12 21.67
N VAL A 9 9.88 -1.30 21.08
CA VAL A 9 10.92 -1.76 20.14
C VAL A 9 11.92 -2.69 20.84
N ASN A 10 12.33 -2.33 22.05
CA ASN A 10 13.44 -3.01 22.74
C ASN A 10 13.04 -4.37 23.31
N THR A 11 11.80 -4.51 23.79
CA THR A 11 11.35 -5.72 24.51
C THR A 11 10.26 -6.49 23.77
N ASP A 12 9.73 -5.94 22.66
CA ASP A 12 8.56 -6.44 21.92
C ASP A 12 7.31 -6.66 22.80
N GLN A 13 7.32 -6.12 24.03
CA GLN A 13 6.21 -6.22 24.98
C GLN A 13 5.05 -5.35 24.52
N ARG A 14 3.84 -5.86 24.73
CA ARG A 14 2.61 -5.14 24.40
C ARG A 14 2.40 -4.01 25.39
N CYS A 15 2.03 -2.86 24.87
CA CYS A 15 1.79 -1.68 25.67
C CYS A 15 0.59 -0.88 25.18
N VAL A 16 -0.03 -0.18 26.11
CA VAL A 16 -1.02 0.84 25.84
C VAL A 16 -0.38 2.20 26.05
N VAL A 17 -0.50 3.07 25.06
CA VAL A 17 0.01 4.45 25.14
C VAL A 17 -1.05 5.32 25.82
N VAL A 18 -0.68 5.89 26.96
CA VAL A 18 -1.55 6.75 27.78
C VAL A 18 -1.41 8.21 27.37
N PHE A 19 -0.17 8.64 27.17
CA PHE A 19 0.19 9.92 26.57
C PHE A 19 1.17 9.68 25.43
N MET A 20 0.86 10.23 24.26
CA MET A 20 1.79 10.21 23.11
C MET A 20 2.96 11.18 23.33
N GLN A 21 2.70 12.30 24.01
CA GLN A 21 3.68 13.28 24.46
C GLN A 21 3.34 13.68 25.89
N ILE A 22 4.35 13.70 26.76
CA ILE A 22 4.17 14.11 28.16
C ILE A 22 4.13 15.65 28.19
N PRO A 23 3.17 16.27 28.87
CA PRO A 23 3.17 17.73 29.03
C PRO A 23 4.48 18.21 29.67
N GLY A 24 5.23 19.04 28.93
CA GLY A 24 6.55 19.54 29.34
C GLY A 24 7.74 18.68 28.89
N ASP A 25 7.50 17.52 28.28
CA ASP A 25 8.54 16.69 27.68
C ASP A 25 8.02 15.99 26.40
N ASP A 26 8.16 16.70 25.28
CA ASP A 26 7.66 16.29 23.98
C ASP A 26 8.48 15.16 23.32
N SER A 27 9.61 14.77 23.92
CA SER A 27 10.47 13.66 23.47
C SER A 27 10.02 12.30 24.04
N HIS A 28 9.17 12.32 25.06
CA HIS A 28 8.80 11.12 25.80
C HIS A 28 7.30 10.87 25.79
N ALA A 29 6.96 9.59 25.71
CA ALA A 29 5.62 9.06 25.84
C ALA A 29 5.43 8.40 27.21
N LEU A 30 4.19 8.34 27.66
CA LEU A 30 3.81 7.59 28.86
C LEU A 30 3.03 6.35 28.46
N ILE A 31 3.53 5.19 28.87
CA ILE A 31 2.97 3.89 28.48
C ILE A 31 2.67 3.02 29.71
N VAL A 32 1.78 2.05 29.51
CA VAL A 32 1.52 0.96 30.44
C VAL A 32 1.76 -0.35 29.71
N SER A 33 2.60 -1.22 30.27
CA SER A 33 2.83 -2.55 29.72
C SER A 33 1.73 -3.50 30.17
N THR A 34 1.03 -4.11 29.22
CA THR A 34 -0.10 -5.00 29.50
C THR A 34 0.37 -6.36 30.00
N ASP A 35 1.55 -6.81 29.55
CA ASP A 35 2.07 -8.15 29.87
C ASP A 35 2.42 -8.35 31.36
N ASN A 36 2.73 -7.26 32.08
CA ASN A 36 3.08 -7.30 33.50
C ASN A 36 1.93 -6.82 34.41
N LEU A 37 0.75 -6.58 33.85
CA LEU A 37 -0.38 -6.03 34.57
C LEU A 37 -1.16 -7.15 35.27
N SER A 38 -1.68 -6.88 36.48
CA SER A 38 -2.64 -7.82 37.08
C SER A 38 -3.90 -7.87 36.22
N ALA A 39 -4.54 -9.03 36.11
CA ALA A 39 -5.74 -9.25 35.29
C ALA A 39 -6.85 -8.19 35.51
N ARG A 40 -6.97 -7.70 36.75
CA ARG A 40 -7.93 -6.65 37.11
C ARG A 40 -7.65 -5.31 36.41
N PHE A 41 -6.40 -4.87 36.38
CA PHE A 41 -6.01 -3.65 35.66
C PHE A 41 -6.02 -3.87 34.15
N GLU A 42 -5.64 -5.07 33.69
CA GLU A 42 -5.62 -5.39 32.26
C GLU A 42 -7.02 -5.31 31.66
N GLN A 43 -8.00 -5.94 32.30
CA GLN A 43 -9.39 -5.94 31.84
C GLN A 43 -9.96 -4.51 31.79
N ALA A 44 -9.76 -3.72 32.85
CA ALA A 44 -10.23 -2.34 32.90
C ALA A 44 -9.58 -1.46 31.82
N LEU A 45 -8.27 -1.63 31.60
CA LEU A 45 -7.55 -0.85 30.59
C LEU A 45 -7.99 -1.23 29.18
N MET A 46 -8.13 -2.52 28.88
CA MET A 46 -8.57 -3.00 27.58
C MET A 46 -10.01 -2.57 27.28
N GLU A 47 -10.91 -2.65 28.27
CA GLU A 47 -12.28 -2.17 28.13
C GLU A 47 -12.33 -0.66 27.79
N ILE A 48 -11.55 0.15 28.50
CA ILE A 48 -11.49 1.61 28.25
C ILE A 48 -10.88 1.90 26.88
N VAL A 49 -9.80 1.21 26.51
CA VAL A 49 -9.17 1.37 25.18
C VAL A 49 -10.16 1.01 24.07
N GLU A 50 -10.94 -0.06 24.24
CA GLU A 50 -11.91 -0.50 23.23
C GLU A 50 -13.20 0.33 23.20
N SER A 51 -13.47 1.10 24.27
CA SER A 51 -14.64 1.96 24.36
C SER A 51 -14.65 3.07 23.28
N ALA A 52 -15.86 3.55 22.95
CA ALA A 52 -16.04 4.65 22.00
C ALA A 52 -15.30 5.92 22.46
N GLU A 53 -15.29 6.22 23.75
CA GLU A 53 -14.58 7.37 24.33
C GLU A 53 -13.06 7.20 24.17
N GLY A 54 -12.53 6.01 24.48
CA GLY A 54 -11.11 5.68 24.32
C GLY A 54 -10.64 5.84 22.87
N GLN A 55 -11.44 5.41 21.89
CA GLN A 55 -11.08 5.51 20.47
C GLN A 55 -11.28 6.93 19.87
N SER A 56 -12.14 7.75 20.49
CA SER A 56 -12.43 9.11 20.01
C SER A 56 -11.36 10.10 20.47
N GLU A 57 -10.85 9.94 21.68
CA GLU A 57 -9.83 10.82 22.25
C GLU A 57 -8.43 10.53 21.70
N ALA A 58 -7.65 11.59 21.46
CA ALA A 58 -6.24 11.49 21.09
C ALA A 58 -5.36 11.14 22.31
N ILE A 59 -5.78 11.56 23.50
CA ILE A 59 -5.04 11.34 24.75
C ILE A 59 -5.88 10.43 25.65
N LEU A 60 -5.48 9.16 25.75
CA LEU A 60 -6.20 8.17 26.54
C LEU A 60 -6.27 8.54 28.03
N ALA A 61 -5.27 9.24 28.55
CA ALA A 61 -5.25 9.71 29.94
C ALA A 61 -6.49 10.52 30.34
N LYS A 62 -7.08 11.30 29.42
CA LYS A 62 -8.31 12.06 29.68
C LYS A 62 -9.49 11.14 30.01
N VAL A 63 -9.57 10.01 29.30
CA VAL A 63 -10.61 8.99 29.54
C VAL A 63 -10.31 8.22 30.82
N LEU A 64 -9.05 7.82 31.04
CA LEU A 64 -8.64 7.11 32.25
C LEU A 64 -8.82 7.93 33.54
N ASN A 65 -8.74 9.26 33.45
CA ASN A 65 -8.99 10.14 34.60
C ASN A 65 -10.48 10.35 34.88
N ARG A 66 -11.37 10.03 33.93
CA ARG A 66 -12.83 10.09 34.11
C ARG A 66 -13.43 8.74 34.51
N ARG A 67 -12.72 7.64 34.22
CA ARG A 67 -13.17 6.28 34.50
C ARG A 67 -12.73 5.85 35.89
N LEU A 68 -13.66 5.26 36.63
CA LEU A 68 -13.45 4.72 37.96
C LEU A 68 -13.28 3.21 37.88
N LEU A 69 -12.39 2.67 38.71
CA LEU A 69 -12.33 1.23 38.94
C LEU A 69 -13.55 0.79 39.74
N PRO A 70 -14.23 -0.30 39.35
CA PRO A 70 -15.52 -0.68 39.91
C PRO A 70 -15.47 -1.11 41.39
N ASP A 71 -14.29 -1.40 41.92
CA ASP A 71 -14.11 -1.98 43.24
C ASP A 71 -13.49 -0.99 44.25
N THR A 72 -12.49 -0.20 43.86
CA THR A 72 -11.90 0.85 44.72
C THR A 72 -12.60 2.19 44.57
N GLY A 73 -13.33 2.41 43.47
CA GLY A 73 -13.95 3.71 43.17
C GLY A 73 -12.94 4.81 42.85
N GLU A 74 -11.67 4.48 42.69
CA GLU A 74 -10.61 5.43 42.33
C GLU A 74 -10.52 5.60 40.80
N ASN A 75 -10.05 6.76 40.37
CA ASN A 75 -9.73 7.00 38.96
C ASN A 75 -8.66 6.00 38.48
N VAL A 76 -8.90 5.39 37.32
CA VAL A 76 -8.00 4.36 36.76
C VAL A 76 -6.58 4.91 36.56
N LEU A 77 -6.47 6.16 36.09
CA LEU A 77 -5.17 6.81 35.92
C LEU A 77 -4.40 6.95 37.24
N VAL A 78 -5.10 7.33 38.32
CA VAL A 78 -4.51 7.51 39.66
C VAL A 78 -4.07 6.15 40.23
N ALA A 79 -4.91 5.13 40.09
CA ALA A 79 -4.58 3.78 40.53
C ALA A 79 -3.35 3.21 39.80
N LEU A 80 -3.24 3.43 38.47
CA LEU A 80 -2.06 3.02 37.69
C LEU A 80 -0.79 3.78 38.11
N HIS A 81 -0.91 5.05 38.46
CA HIS A 81 0.20 5.86 38.95
C HIS A 81 0.67 5.41 40.33
N ASN A 82 -0.26 5.22 41.27
CA ASN A 82 0.04 4.76 42.63
C ASN A 82 0.68 3.36 42.63
N ALA A 83 0.26 2.51 41.69
CA ALA A 83 0.84 1.18 41.49
C ALA A 83 2.19 1.19 40.73
N GLN A 84 2.72 2.37 40.34
CA GLN A 84 3.96 2.53 39.56
C GLN A 84 3.97 1.75 38.24
N LEU A 85 2.80 1.58 37.61
CA LEU A 85 2.64 0.83 36.36
C LEU A 85 2.84 1.72 35.11
N LEU A 86 2.85 3.04 35.30
CA LEU A 86 3.14 4.03 34.26
C LEU A 86 4.65 4.15 34.06
N ARG A 87 5.11 3.90 32.83
CA ARG A 87 6.53 4.03 32.46
C ARG A 87 6.72 5.14 31.44
N LYS A 88 7.69 6.01 31.71
CA LYS A 88 8.17 7.02 30.76
C LYS A 88 9.14 6.36 29.79
N VAL A 89 8.89 6.52 28.50
CA VAL A 89 9.67 5.90 27.42
C VAL A 89 9.90 6.92 26.32
N HIS A 90 11.06 6.91 25.68
CA HIS A 90 11.33 7.79 24.53
C HIS A 90 10.36 7.45 23.38
N ILE A 91 9.86 8.45 22.66
CA ILE A 91 8.86 8.25 21.58
C ILE A 91 9.36 7.26 20.53
N ASP A 92 10.66 7.26 20.26
CA ASP A 92 11.30 6.38 19.29
C ASP A 92 11.22 4.90 19.70
N GLN A 93 11.15 4.58 20.99
CA GLN A 93 11.07 3.19 21.46
C GLN A 93 9.65 2.60 21.40
N VAL A 94 8.67 3.32 20.85
CA VAL A 94 7.27 2.90 20.81
C VAL A 94 6.81 2.74 19.35
N ILE A 95 6.29 1.54 19.05
CA ILE A 95 5.63 1.23 17.77
C ILE A 95 4.14 1.05 18.04
N MET A 96 3.32 1.77 17.30
CA MET A 96 1.86 1.65 17.33
C MET A 96 1.38 0.63 16.31
N MET A 97 0.29 -0.07 16.62
CA MET A 97 -0.32 -1.07 15.73
C MET A 97 -1.81 -0.77 15.51
N PRO A 98 -2.16 0.30 14.77
CA PRO A 98 -3.56 0.67 14.52
C PRO A 98 -4.32 -0.39 13.70
N GLN A 99 -3.60 -1.11 12.85
CA GLN A 99 -4.06 -2.26 12.08
C GLN A 99 -3.20 -3.49 12.38
N PRO A 100 -3.78 -4.70 12.40
CA PRO A 100 -3.00 -5.92 12.47
C PRO A 100 -1.99 -5.96 11.31
N ASN A 101 -0.72 -6.23 11.61
CA ASN A 101 0.39 -6.35 10.66
C ASN A 101 0.90 -5.05 10.02
N MET A 102 0.44 -3.87 10.46
CA MET A 102 0.99 -2.59 10.00
C MET A 102 1.55 -1.79 11.19
N PRO A 103 2.84 -2.01 11.54
CA PRO A 103 3.51 -1.22 12.56
C PRO A 103 3.78 0.20 12.04
N PHE A 104 3.60 1.18 12.92
CA PHE A 104 3.98 2.57 12.68
C PHE A 104 4.77 3.09 13.88
N SER A 105 5.89 3.76 13.66
CA SER A 105 6.61 4.45 14.73
C SER A 105 5.75 5.56 15.34
N LEU A 106 5.78 5.70 16.67
CA LEU A 106 4.99 6.71 17.37
C LEU A 106 5.35 8.13 16.93
N ARG A 107 6.65 8.39 16.69
CA ARG A 107 7.15 9.64 16.11
C ARG A 107 6.39 9.99 14.84
N LYS A 108 6.27 9.04 13.92
CA LYS A 108 5.63 9.29 12.63
C LYS A 108 4.16 9.66 12.78
N ILE A 109 3.48 9.05 13.74
CA ILE A 109 2.08 9.37 14.03
C ILE A 109 1.94 10.77 14.60
N ILE A 110 2.83 11.18 15.50
CA ILE A 110 2.83 12.54 16.08
C ILE A 110 3.03 13.58 14.97
N GLU A 111 4.00 13.38 14.08
CA GLU A 111 4.21 14.24 12.90
C GLU A 111 2.96 14.32 12.02
N MET A 112 2.31 13.18 11.74
CA MET A 112 1.09 13.13 10.93
C MET A 112 -0.10 13.83 11.58
N MET A 113 -0.13 13.93 12.91
CA MET A 113 -1.15 14.67 13.66
C MET A 113 -0.81 16.16 13.84
N GLY A 114 0.36 16.60 13.36
CA GLY A 114 0.82 17.98 13.51
C GLY A 114 1.38 18.32 14.89
N GLY A 115 1.83 17.32 15.65
CA GLY A 115 2.53 17.53 16.92
C GLY A 115 4.01 17.83 16.74
N ASP A 116 4.60 18.53 17.70
CA ASP A 116 6.03 18.87 17.71
C ASP A 116 6.84 17.66 18.18
N SER A 117 7.39 16.86 17.25
CA SER A 117 8.35 15.81 17.61
C SER A 117 9.78 16.40 17.58
N PRO A 118 10.52 16.44 18.70
CA PRO A 118 11.90 16.93 18.71
C PRO A 118 12.77 16.04 17.82
N SER A 119 13.71 16.65 17.10
CA SER A 119 14.64 15.97 16.19
C SER A 119 15.36 14.81 16.89
N LEU A 120 15.62 13.73 16.14
CA LEU A 120 16.24 12.48 16.60
C LEU A 120 17.36 12.74 17.63
N SER A 121 17.09 12.40 18.89
CA SER A 121 18.08 12.44 19.95
C SER A 121 19.17 11.42 19.60
N ALA A 122 20.41 11.88 19.39
CA ALA A 122 21.56 11.04 18.98
C ALA A 122 21.88 9.89 19.96
N GLU A 123 21.27 9.89 21.14
CA GLU A 123 21.46 8.90 22.21
C GLU A 123 20.58 7.65 22.08
N HIS A 124 19.50 7.71 21.28
CA HIS A 124 18.61 6.56 21.06
C HIS A 124 18.44 6.30 19.56
N PRO A 125 19.42 5.67 18.90
CA PRO A 125 19.31 5.33 17.50
C PRO A 125 18.20 4.30 17.32
N VAL A 126 17.02 4.77 16.91
CA VAL A 126 16.06 3.91 16.22
C VAL A 126 16.58 3.67 14.82
N ILE A 127 16.88 2.41 14.57
CA ILE A 127 17.15 1.89 13.23
C ILE A 127 15.97 2.36 12.36
N PRO A 128 16.20 3.16 11.31
CA PRO A 128 15.14 3.67 10.46
C PRO A 128 14.25 2.52 9.97
N ASP A 129 12.95 2.81 9.80
CA ASP A 129 11.91 1.97 9.18
C ASP A 129 12.22 1.64 7.69
N GLU A 130 13.46 1.27 7.35
CA GLU A 130 13.70 0.38 6.24
C GLU A 130 13.29 -0.99 6.72
N LYS A 131 12.19 -1.52 6.16
CA LYS A 131 11.82 -2.93 6.25
C LYS A 131 13.11 -3.75 6.32
N PHE A 132 13.32 -4.46 7.44
CA PHE A 132 14.50 -5.29 7.65
C PHE A 132 14.59 -6.29 6.50
N ASN A 133 15.31 -5.89 5.46
CA ASN A 133 15.70 -6.71 4.34
C ASN A 133 17.11 -7.16 4.72
N PRO A 134 17.34 -8.40 5.19
CA PRO A 134 18.67 -8.90 5.54
C PRO A 134 19.66 -8.91 4.35
N HIS A 135 19.25 -8.43 3.18
CA HIS A 135 20.03 -8.33 1.96
C HIS A 135 20.72 -6.97 1.74
N THR A 136 20.41 -5.91 2.50
CA THR A 136 21.00 -4.58 2.25
C THR A 136 22.25 -4.29 3.09
N GLN A 137 22.35 -4.84 4.30
CA GLN A 137 23.43 -4.46 5.23
C GLN A 137 24.75 -5.24 5.07
N ASN A 138 24.83 -6.21 4.15
CA ASN A 138 26.05 -7.02 3.97
C ASN A 138 26.88 -6.70 2.71
N ASN A 139 26.50 -5.67 1.95
CA ASN A 139 27.19 -5.35 0.69
C ASN A 139 28.53 -4.62 0.84
N GLN A 140 28.93 -4.24 2.05
CA GLN A 140 30.17 -3.48 2.26
C GLN A 140 31.39 -4.33 2.63
N ALA A 141 31.29 -5.67 2.66
CA ALA A 141 32.41 -6.55 3.04
C ALA A 141 32.58 -7.81 2.17
N LEU A 142 32.15 -7.80 0.90
CA LEU A 142 32.39 -8.92 -0.02
C LEU A 142 33.54 -8.59 -0.97
N ASP A 143 34.51 -9.49 -1.11
CA ASP A 143 35.65 -9.32 -2.03
C ASP A 143 35.19 -9.25 -3.50
N SER A 144 35.99 -8.61 -4.37
CA SER A 144 35.65 -8.43 -5.80
C SER A 144 35.36 -9.73 -6.54
N GLU A 145 36.02 -10.81 -6.16
CA GLU A 145 35.84 -12.14 -6.76
C GLU A 145 34.50 -12.78 -6.35
N GLN A 146 34.09 -12.59 -5.09
CA GLN A 146 32.81 -13.08 -4.59
C GLN A 146 31.63 -12.35 -5.24
N ARG A 147 31.76 -11.04 -5.50
CA ARG A 147 30.75 -10.26 -6.23
C ARG A 147 30.54 -10.75 -7.67
N LEU A 148 31.63 -11.14 -8.35
CA LEU A 148 31.54 -11.72 -9.70
C LEU A 148 30.85 -13.09 -9.70
N GLY A 149 31.08 -13.92 -8.67
CA GLY A 149 30.38 -15.19 -8.51
C GLY A 149 28.87 -15.01 -8.33
N ILE A 150 28.46 -14.08 -7.46
CA ILE A 150 27.04 -13.76 -7.23
C ILE A 150 26.40 -13.21 -8.51
N ALA A 151 27.08 -12.30 -9.23
CA ALA A 151 26.57 -11.75 -10.48
C ALA A 151 26.33 -12.81 -11.56
N ARG A 152 27.23 -13.80 -11.69
CA ARG A 152 27.05 -14.92 -12.64
C ARG A 152 25.85 -15.78 -12.29
N ASN A 153 25.66 -16.08 -11.01
CA ASN A 153 24.52 -16.88 -10.56
C ASN A 153 23.19 -16.14 -10.81
N LEU A 154 23.14 -14.84 -10.52
CA LEU A 154 21.96 -14.02 -10.77
C LEU A 154 21.61 -13.92 -12.26
N LEU A 155 22.61 -13.82 -13.14
CA LEU A 155 22.39 -13.82 -14.59
C LEU A 155 21.83 -15.17 -15.07
N ALA A 156 22.35 -16.29 -14.56
CA ALA A 156 21.82 -17.61 -14.89
C ALA A 156 20.37 -17.81 -14.43
N GLU A 157 20.02 -17.30 -13.25
CA GLU A 157 18.64 -17.31 -12.75
C GLU A 157 17.71 -16.45 -13.61
N ALA A 158 18.17 -15.27 -14.01
CA ALA A 158 17.40 -14.36 -14.88
C ALA A 158 17.10 -14.99 -16.25
N GLU A 159 18.08 -15.67 -16.87
CA GLU A 159 17.89 -16.37 -18.15
C GLU A 159 16.83 -17.48 -18.06
N LEU A 160 16.84 -18.24 -16.96
CA LEU A 160 15.83 -19.28 -16.71
C LEU A 160 14.43 -18.68 -16.56
N LEU A 161 14.30 -17.62 -15.77
CA LEU A 161 13.03 -16.92 -15.56
C LEU A 161 12.50 -16.30 -16.85
N ASP A 162 13.36 -15.74 -17.69
CA ASP A 162 12.97 -15.19 -18.98
C ASP A 162 12.39 -16.26 -19.91
N ALA A 163 12.98 -17.46 -19.92
CA ALA A 163 12.44 -18.60 -20.66
C ALA A 163 11.05 -19.01 -20.15
N GLU A 164 10.86 -19.04 -18.82
CA GLU A 164 9.55 -19.31 -18.23
C GLU A 164 8.50 -18.24 -18.53
N VAL A 165 8.88 -16.97 -18.47
CA VAL A 165 8.01 -15.83 -18.80
C VAL A 165 7.57 -15.92 -20.25
N ARG A 166 8.47 -16.24 -21.18
CA ARG A 166 8.14 -16.44 -22.60
C ARG A 166 7.17 -17.59 -22.79
N ALA A 167 7.44 -18.76 -22.20
CA ALA A 167 6.56 -19.92 -22.29
C ALA A 167 5.17 -19.65 -21.69
N LYS A 168 5.08 -18.93 -20.57
CA LYS A 168 3.80 -18.54 -19.96
C LYS A 168 3.05 -17.53 -20.82
N ARG A 169 3.74 -16.59 -21.46
CA ARG A 169 3.13 -15.62 -22.40
C ARG A 169 2.55 -16.32 -23.61
N GLU A 170 3.27 -17.23 -24.24
CA GLU A 170 2.75 -18.00 -25.38
C GLU A 170 1.49 -18.79 -25.01
N LYS A 171 1.50 -19.47 -23.85
CA LYS A 171 0.31 -20.14 -23.33
C LYS A 171 -0.84 -19.16 -23.11
N ALA A 172 -0.58 -18.01 -22.50
CA ALA A 172 -1.60 -16.98 -22.29
C ALA A 172 -2.19 -16.48 -23.61
N PHE A 173 -1.38 -16.32 -24.66
CA PHE A 173 -1.84 -15.90 -25.98
C PHE A 173 -2.64 -16.98 -26.72
N LEU A 174 -2.36 -18.27 -26.47
CA LEU A 174 -3.20 -19.37 -26.97
C LEU A 174 -4.61 -19.31 -26.35
N PHE A 175 -4.72 -18.98 -25.06
CA PHE A 175 -6.00 -18.90 -24.37
C PHE A 175 -6.79 -17.62 -24.67
N ALA A 176 -6.10 -16.49 -24.82
CA ALA A 176 -6.72 -15.19 -25.06
C ALA A 176 -5.94 -14.39 -26.12
N PRO A 177 -6.23 -14.61 -27.42
CA PRO A 177 -5.59 -13.89 -28.52
C PRO A 177 -5.85 -12.37 -28.50
N GLU A 178 -6.89 -11.91 -27.79
CA GLU A 178 -7.28 -10.50 -27.70
C GLU A 178 -6.41 -9.66 -26.72
N LEU A 179 -5.55 -10.30 -25.92
CA LEU A 179 -4.60 -9.61 -25.02
C LEU A 179 -3.42 -8.97 -25.76
N ASP A 180 -3.30 -9.18 -27.08
CA ASP A 180 -2.33 -8.47 -27.90
C ASP A 180 -2.78 -7.01 -28.07
N THR A 181 -2.32 -6.15 -27.16
CA THR A 181 -2.62 -4.71 -27.20
C THR A 181 -2.03 -4.00 -28.42
N LYS A 182 -1.33 -4.70 -29.33
CA LYS A 182 -0.98 -4.17 -30.66
C LYS A 182 -2.09 -4.35 -31.71
N ALA A 183 -3.06 -5.25 -31.50
CA ALA A 183 -4.19 -5.43 -32.43
C ALA A 183 -5.36 -4.46 -32.16
N SER A 184 -5.48 -3.93 -30.93
CA SER A 184 -6.54 -2.97 -30.57
C SER A 184 -6.28 -1.57 -31.15
N VAL A 185 -5.02 -1.11 -31.20
CA VAL A 185 -4.66 0.23 -31.71
C VAL A 185 -4.86 0.37 -33.22
N THR A 186 -4.76 -0.71 -33.99
CA THR A 186 -4.97 -0.71 -35.45
C THR A 186 -6.44 -0.71 -35.85
N ARG A 187 -7.35 -1.26 -35.02
CA ARG A 187 -8.81 -1.22 -35.33
C ARG A 187 -9.42 0.15 -35.10
N THR A 188 -8.92 0.93 -34.13
CA THR A 188 -9.43 2.28 -33.84
C THR A 188 -8.97 3.31 -34.88
N SER A 189 -7.78 3.16 -35.45
CA SER A 189 -7.24 4.07 -36.47
C SER A 189 -7.84 3.85 -37.87
N ALA A 190 -8.21 2.61 -38.23
CA ALA A 190 -8.88 2.31 -39.50
C ALA A 190 -10.30 2.91 -39.59
N THR A 191 -11.01 3.01 -38.46
CA THR A 191 -12.38 3.56 -38.41
C THR A 191 -12.38 5.09 -38.52
N ARG A 192 -11.35 5.75 -37.99
CA ARG A 192 -11.23 7.22 -38.03
C ARG A 192 -10.90 7.76 -39.42
N ASN A 193 -10.06 7.06 -40.20
CA ASN A 193 -9.72 7.49 -41.56
C ASN A 193 -10.84 7.25 -42.58
N LYS A 194 -11.78 6.32 -42.35
CA LYS A 194 -12.91 6.09 -43.27
C LYS A 194 -14.05 7.11 -43.11
N ALA A 195 -14.18 7.73 -41.93
CA ALA A 195 -15.18 8.77 -41.67
C ALA A 195 -14.78 10.13 -42.27
N MET A 196 -13.48 10.46 -42.24
CA MET A 196 -12.99 11.79 -42.64
C MET A 196 -12.91 11.99 -44.16
N LEU A 197 -12.89 10.93 -44.98
CA LEU A 197 -12.88 11.01 -46.45
C LEU A 197 -14.28 11.08 -47.09
N ARG A 198 -15.37 11.02 -46.31
CA ARG A 198 -16.75 11.06 -46.85
C ARG A 198 -17.45 12.43 -46.71
N GLU A 199 -16.85 13.39 -46.02
CA GLU A 199 -17.50 14.69 -45.73
C GLU A 199 -17.01 15.84 -46.63
N THR A 200 -16.06 15.62 -47.55
CA THR A 200 -15.48 16.69 -48.40
C THR A 200 -15.76 16.54 -49.91
N ALA A 201 -16.87 15.91 -50.30
CA ALA A 201 -17.22 15.79 -51.72
C ALA A 201 -18.72 15.99 -51.98
N GLU A 202 -19.16 17.24 -51.88
CA GLU A 202 -20.15 17.78 -52.80
C GLU A 202 -19.44 18.77 -53.75
N PRO A 203 -19.83 18.78 -55.04
CA PRO A 203 -20.38 20.04 -55.51
C PRO A 203 -21.67 19.88 -56.33
N GLN A 204 -22.47 20.94 -56.25
CA GLN A 204 -23.67 21.25 -57.00
C GLN A 204 -23.39 21.44 -58.50
N THR A 205 -24.36 21.09 -59.37
CA THR A 205 -25.02 21.92 -60.42
C THR A 205 -25.55 21.07 -61.60
N GLU A 206 -26.86 20.84 -61.59
CA GLU A 206 -27.84 21.16 -62.65
C GLU A 206 -27.38 21.26 -64.13
N ALA A 207 -27.85 20.35 -65.01
CA ALA A 207 -28.71 20.66 -66.17
C ALA A 207 -28.78 19.54 -67.25
N MET A 208 -30.02 19.19 -67.60
CA MET A 208 -30.54 18.75 -68.92
C MET A 208 -30.16 17.39 -69.55
N ALA A 209 -31.22 16.56 -69.67
CA ALA A 209 -31.66 15.80 -70.86
C ALA A 209 -31.84 14.28 -70.67
N ARG A 210 -33.12 13.89 -70.50
CA ARG A 210 -33.70 12.56 -70.80
C ARG A 210 -33.98 12.45 -72.33
N PRO A 211 -34.48 11.32 -72.87
CA PRO A 211 -34.23 9.89 -72.58
C PRO A 211 -34.11 9.05 -73.88
N LYS A 212 -33.87 7.72 -73.78
CA LYS A 212 -34.58 6.60 -74.48
C LYS A 212 -33.68 5.35 -74.52
N ALA A 213 -34.18 4.22 -74.00
CA ALA A 213 -34.58 3.01 -74.77
C ALA A 213 -33.38 2.19 -75.28
N ALA A 214 -33.30 0.87 -75.32
CA ALA A 214 -34.11 -0.26 -74.89
C ALA A 214 -33.27 -1.52 -75.19
N ALA A 215 -33.72 -2.65 -74.65
CA ALA A 215 -33.62 -3.98 -75.27
C ALA A 215 -32.35 -4.85 -75.14
N LYS A 216 -32.61 -6.03 -74.54
CA LYS A 216 -32.23 -7.39 -74.95
C LYS A 216 -30.79 -7.91 -74.71
N LYS A 217 -30.68 -8.74 -73.66
CA LYS A 217 -30.05 -10.10 -73.73
C LYS A 217 -30.81 -10.96 -74.77
N PRO A 218 -30.33 -12.12 -75.28
CA PRO A 218 -29.38 -13.06 -74.66
C PRO A 218 -28.47 -13.87 -75.64
N ARG A 219 -27.84 -14.92 -75.07
CA ARG A 219 -27.41 -16.22 -75.67
C ARG A 219 -26.00 -16.32 -76.27
N THR A 220 -25.10 -17.05 -75.58
CA THR A 220 -24.55 -18.41 -75.94
C THR A 220 -23.61 -18.38 -77.14
N THR A 221 -22.34 -18.81 -77.10
CA THR A 221 -21.79 -20.17 -76.95
C THR A 221 -20.25 -20.05 -76.99
N LYS A 222 -19.48 -20.75 -76.14
CA LYS A 222 -18.71 -21.99 -76.42
C LYS A 222 -17.70 -21.91 -77.58
N ALA A 223 -16.48 -22.40 -77.28
CA ALA A 223 -15.37 -22.88 -78.14
C ALA A 223 -14.10 -22.02 -77.99
N ALA A 224 -13.05 -22.48 -77.32
CA ALA A 224 -12.11 -23.56 -77.66
C ALA A 224 -10.84 -23.05 -78.37
N LYS A 225 -9.71 -23.35 -77.73
CA LYS A 225 -8.53 -23.98 -78.33
C LYS A 225 -7.40 -23.09 -78.90
N ASN A 226 -6.23 -23.36 -78.29
CA ASN A 226 -4.86 -23.38 -78.81
C ASN A 226 -4.09 -22.09 -79.06
N GLY A 227 -2.96 -22.04 -78.35
CA GLY A 227 -1.71 -21.36 -78.65
C GLY A 227 -0.69 -21.90 -77.66
#